data_AF-A0A968DIQ8-F1
#
_entry.id   AF-A0A968DIQ8-F1
#
_cell.length_a   1.000
_cell.length_b   1.000
_cell.length_c   1.000
_cell.angle_alpha   90.00
_cell.angle_beta   90.00
_cell.angle_gamma   90.00
#
_symmetry.space_group_name_H-M   'P 1'
#
loop_
_entity.id
_entity.type
_entity.pdbx_description
1 polymer ?
#
loop_
_entity_poly.entity_id
_entity_poly.type
_entity_poly.pdbx_seq_one_letter_code
_entity_poly.pdbx_strand_id
1 'polypeptide(L)'
;MDTDTVTMFAHEGAEADAYRAAIDSFNETRGAEIGLTVDLTMIPEGEYTDQINAAAASDDLPDVLDLDGPIMANLAWSGSLAPIDDCIPDDLREDILPSLIEQGTYADRLWAVGSFDSGLGLYAYRSALEEVGARIPASPDEAWTAEETEQILRDLQDAG
;
A
#
# COMPACT_ATOMS: atom_id res chain seq x y z
N MET A 1 -27.63 12.96 -2.56
CA MET A 1 -26.26 12.73 -3.02
C MET A 1 -26.30 12.62 -4.53
N ASP A 2 -25.37 13.27 -5.20
CA ASP A 2 -25.16 13.06 -6.63
C ASP A 2 -24.61 11.65 -6.79
N THR A 3 -25.39 10.73 -7.37
CA THR A 3 -25.03 9.30 -7.46
C THR A 3 -23.94 9.02 -8.49
N ASP A 4 -23.58 10.05 -9.25
CA ASP A 4 -22.68 9.96 -10.40
C ASP A 4 -21.26 10.42 -10.04
N THR A 5 -21.04 10.83 -8.78
CA THR A 5 -19.73 11.21 -8.23
C THR A 5 -19.38 10.34 -7.02
N VAL A 6 -18.18 9.78 -7.05
CA VAL A 6 -17.54 9.06 -5.94
C VAL A 6 -16.41 9.93 -5.40
N THR A 7 -16.42 10.24 -4.12
CA THR A 7 -15.35 11.00 -3.47
C THR A 7 -14.22 10.08 -3.02
N MET A 8 -12.97 10.49 -3.20
CA MET A 8 -11.80 9.72 -2.80
C MET A 8 -10.77 10.59 -2.08
N PHE A 9 -10.24 10.13 -0.95
CA PHE A 9 -9.08 10.75 -0.31
C PHE A 9 -7.81 9.92 -0.53
N ALA A 10 -6.71 10.56 -0.93
CA ALA A 10 -5.40 9.91 -1.11
C ALA A 10 -4.23 10.75 -0.57
N HIS A 11 -3.10 10.10 -0.27
CA HIS A 11 -1.92 10.78 0.25
C HIS A 11 -1.27 11.70 -0.80
N GLU A 12 -1.03 12.96 -0.46
CA GLU A 12 -0.18 13.87 -1.23
C GLU A 12 1.31 13.61 -0.90
N GLY A 13 1.79 12.44 -1.33
CA GLY A 13 3.15 11.94 -1.13
C GLY A 13 3.90 11.69 -2.45
N ALA A 14 4.83 10.73 -2.42
CA ALA A 14 5.66 10.38 -3.57
C ALA A 14 4.85 9.83 -4.77
N GLU A 15 3.69 9.23 -4.49
CA GLU A 15 2.79 8.59 -5.45
C GLU A 15 1.69 9.52 -5.98
N ALA A 16 1.64 10.78 -5.54
CA ALA A 16 0.53 11.70 -5.84
C ALA A 16 0.25 11.84 -7.35
N ASP A 17 1.30 11.94 -8.17
CA ASP A 17 1.15 12.07 -9.61
C ASP A 17 0.64 10.77 -10.27
N ALA A 18 0.99 9.61 -9.72
CA ALA A 18 0.48 8.32 -10.19
C ALA A 18 -1.02 8.18 -9.88
N TYR A 19 -1.46 8.58 -8.67
CA TYR A 19 -2.88 8.60 -8.31
C TYR A 19 -3.67 9.52 -9.22
N ARG A 20 -3.20 10.76 -9.43
CA ARG A 20 -3.87 11.72 -10.32
C ARG A 20 -4.00 11.15 -11.74
N ALA A 21 -2.92 10.62 -12.31
CA ALA A 21 -2.94 10.05 -13.65
C ALA A 21 -3.90 8.85 -13.77
N ALA A 22 -3.94 7.98 -12.76
CA ALA A 22 -4.84 6.83 -12.75
C ALA A 22 -6.31 7.26 -12.68
N ILE A 23 -6.64 8.23 -11.81
CA ILE A 23 -8.00 8.74 -11.66
C ILE A 23 -8.45 9.54 -12.89
N ASP A 24 -7.58 10.37 -13.47
CA ASP A 24 -7.87 11.08 -14.72
C ASP A 24 -8.16 10.08 -15.84
N SER A 25 -7.33 9.04 -15.99
CA SER A 25 -7.54 7.99 -16.98
C SER A 25 -8.85 7.24 -16.76
N PHE A 26 -9.20 6.91 -15.50
CA PHE A 26 -10.47 6.28 -15.17
C PHE A 26 -11.64 7.18 -15.56
N ASN A 27 -11.64 8.44 -15.13
CA ASN A 27 -12.69 9.41 -15.38
C ASN A 27 -12.92 9.64 -16.88
N GLU A 28 -11.86 9.73 -17.67
CA GLU A 28 -11.93 9.93 -19.12
C GLU A 28 -12.38 8.68 -19.89
N THR A 29 -12.22 7.49 -19.33
CA THR A 29 -12.50 6.21 -20.01
C THR A 29 -13.67 5.48 -19.39
N ARG A 30 -13.41 4.58 -18.44
CA ARG A 30 -14.41 3.70 -17.83
C ARG A 30 -15.46 4.50 -17.07
N GLY A 31 -15.05 5.54 -16.34
CA GLY A 31 -15.93 6.46 -15.64
C GLY A 31 -16.93 7.11 -16.59
N ALA A 32 -16.46 7.72 -17.68
CA ALA A 32 -17.33 8.26 -18.72
C ALA A 32 -18.27 7.21 -19.36
N GLU A 33 -17.81 5.97 -19.55
CA GLU A 33 -18.64 4.87 -20.09
C GLU A 33 -19.80 4.51 -19.17
N ILE A 34 -19.56 4.48 -17.86
CA ILE A 34 -20.56 4.07 -16.85
C ILE A 34 -21.29 5.26 -16.20
N GLY A 35 -20.94 6.49 -16.58
CA GLY A 35 -21.51 7.71 -16.00
C GLY A 35 -21.07 7.98 -14.57
N LEU A 36 -19.83 7.67 -14.22
CA LEU A 36 -19.25 7.84 -12.89
C LEU A 36 -17.98 8.69 -12.96
N THR A 37 -17.84 9.64 -12.03
CA THR A 37 -16.65 10.47 -11.86
C THR A 37 -16.08 10.27 -10.46
N VAL A 38 -14.77 10.13 -10.34
CA VAL A 38 -14.06 10.16 -9.06
C VAL A 38 -13.56 11.57 -8.80
N ASP A 39 -13.99 12.15 -7.68
CA ASP A 39 -13.50 13.42 -7.15
C ASP A 39 -12.39 13.16 -6.13
N LEU A 40 -11.14 13.32 -6.58
CA LEU A 40 -9.95 13.02 -5.81
C LEU A 40 -9.48 14.22 -4.99
N THR A 41 -9.47 14.06 -3.67
CA THR A 41 -8.84 15.00 -2.73
C THR A 41 -7.51 14.44 -2.25
N MET A 42 -6.44 15.19 -2.51
CA MET A 42 -5.10 14.86 -2.02
C MET A 42 -4.88 15.52 -0.66
N ILE A 43 -4.50 14.73 0.33
CA ILE A 43 -4.26 15.20 1.70
C ILE A 43 -2.77 15.04 2.02
N PRO A 44 -2.08 16.09 2.51
CA PRO A 44 -0.68 16.01 2.90
C PRO A 44 -0.38 14.82 3.80
N GLU A 45 0.68 14.06 3.49
CA GLU A 45 1.02 12.80 4.16
C GLU A 45 1.07 12.93 5.70
N GLY A 46 1.72 13.99 6.19
CA GLY A 46 1.84 14.25 7.63
C GLY A 46 0.53 14.60 8.34
N GLU A 47 -0.55 14.85 7.60
CA GLU A 47 -1.87 15.19 8.13
C GLU A 47 -2.92 14.09 7.86
N TYR A 48 -2.61 13.11 7.00
CA TYR A 48 -3.58 12.17 6.46
C TYR A 48 -4.35 11.41 7.55
N THR A 49 -3.61 10.76 8.46
CA THR A 49 -4.22 9.96 9.54
C THR A 49 -5.12 10.79 10.45
N ASP A 50 -4.70 12.01 10.80
CA ASP A 50 -5.49 12.89 11.67
C ASP A 50 -6.77 13.36 10.96
N GLN A 51 -6.69 13.67 9.67
CA GLN A 51 -7.85 14.06 8.86
C GLN A 51 -8.84 12.90 8.67
N ILE A 52 -8.37 11.68 8.40
CA ILE A 52 -9.24 10.49 8.30
C ILE A 52 -9.95 10.21 9.63
N ASN A 53 -9.23 10.28 10.75
CA ASN A 53 -9.83 10.06 12.07
C ASN A 53 -10.88 11.14 12.41
N ALA A 54 -10.62 12.41 12.06
CA ALA A 54 -11.57 13.50 12.26
C ALA A 54 -12.82 13.34 11.38
N ALA A 55 -12.66 12.94 10.12
CA ALA A 55 -13.74 12.64 9.19
C ALA A 55 -14.57 11.45 9.68
N ALA A 56 -13.93 10.36 10.12
CA ALA A 56 -14.60 9.20 10.71
C ALA A 56 -15.41 9.56 11.96
N ALA A 57 -14.88 10.43 12.82
CA ALA A 57 -15.58 10.87 14.03
C ALA A 57 -16.78 11.78 13.74
N SER A 58 -16.80 12.42 12.56
CA SER A 58 -17.83 13.38 12.14
C SER A 58 -18.81 12.81 11.12
N ASP A 59 -18.67 11.54 10.74
CA ASP A 59 -19.45 10.88 9.67
C ASP A 59 -19.27 11.56 8.28
N ASP A 60 -18.08 12.12 8.06
CA ASP A 60 -17.69 12.89 6.86
C ASP A 60 -16.60 12.16 6.04
N LEU A 61 -16.50 10.83 6.15
CA LEU A 61 -15.57 10.05 5.32
C LEU A 61 -15.98 10.09 3.83
N PRO A 62 -15.01 10.04 2.91
CA PRO A 62 -15.28 9.89 1.50
C PRO A 62 -15.78 8.46 1.19
N ASP A 63 -16.23 8.26 -0.04
CA ASP A 63 -16.66 6.94 -0.52
C ASP A 63 -15.49 5.94 -0.66
N VAL A 64 -14.28 6.45 -0.98
CA VAL A 64 -13.06 5.64 -1.15
C VAL A 64 -11.89 6.26 -0.38
N LEU A 65 -11.10 5.40 0.27
CA LEU A 65 -9.92 5.79 1.05
C LEU A 65 -8.68 5.06 0.56
N ASP A 66 -7.59 5.80 0.43
CA ASP A 66 -6.22 5.27 0.42
C ASP A 66 -5.78 4.99 1.87
N LEU A 67 -5.41 3.76 2.21
CA LEU A 67 -5.22 3.35 3.60
C LEU A 67 -3.95 2.52 3.77
N ASP A 68 -3.23 2.80 4.85
CA ASP A 68 -2.23 1.88 5.40
C ASP A 68 -2.90 0.78 6.23
N GLY A 69 -2.28 -0.41 6.25
CA GLY A 69 -2.79 -1.59 6.95
C GLY A 69 -3.26 -1.35 8.40
N PRO A 70 -2.47 -0.67 9.27
CA PRO A 70 -2.89 -0.35 10.63
C PRO A 70 -4.14 0.55 10.73
N ILE A 71 -4.30 1.50 9.79
CA ILE A 71 -5.47 2.40 9.74
C ILE A 71 -6.69 1.61 9.30
N MET A 72 -6.55 0.78 8.26
CA MET A 72 -7.61 -0.10 7.76
C MET A 72 -8.21 -0.96 8.88
N ALA A 73 -7.37 -1.67 9.64
CA ALA A 73 -7.85 -2.55 10.70
C ALA A 73 -8.58 -1.78 11.83
N ASN A 74 -8.15 -0.55 12.12
CA ASN A 74 -8.80 0.31 13.11
C ASN A 74 -10.20 0.76 12.65
N LEU A 75 -10.31 1.24 11.41
CA LEU A 75 -11.59 1.70 10.84
C LEU A 75 -12.57 0.55 10.60
N ALA A 76 -12.06 -0.63 10.23
CA ALA A 76 -12.87 -1.86 10.16
C ALA A 76 -13.43 -2.22 11.54
N TRP A 77 -12.61 -2.16 12.58
CA TRP A 77 -13.03 -2.45 13.95
C TRP A 77 -14.03 -1.41 14.50
N SER A 78 -13.88 -0.12 14.16
CA SER A 78 -14.81 0.93 14.57
C SER A 78 -16.14 0.93 13.81
N GLY A 79 -16.23 0.15 12.72
CA GLY A 79 -17.41 0.11 11.84
C GLY A 79 -17.48 1.27 10.85
N SER A 80 -16.35 1.95 10.61
CA SER A 80 -16.23 3.09 9.69
C SER A 80 -15.87 2.67 8.25
N LEU A 81 -15.52 1.39 8.04
CA LEU A 81 -15.32 0.81 6.71
C LEU A 81 -16.42 -0.21 6.38
N ALA A 82 -16.60 -0.46 5.09
CA ALA A 82 -17.37 -1.59 4.59
C ALA A 82 -16.43 -2.68 4.07
N PRO A 83 -16.73 -3.97 4.29
CA PRO A 83 -15.98 -5.04 3.64
C PRO A 83 -16.26 -5.03 2.14
N ILE A 84 -15.24 -5.39 1.35
CA ILE A 84 -15.25 -5.35 -0.11
C ILE A 84 -15.21 -6.75 -0.74
N ASP A 85 -15.36 -7.82 0.03
CA ASP A 85 -15.32 -9.20 -0.48
C ASP A 85 -16.22 -9.40 -1.70
N ASP A 86 -17.44 -8.84 -1.64
CA ASP A 86 -18.45 -8.97 -2.69
C ASP A 86 -18.16 -8.09 -3.92
N CYS A 87 -17.18 -7.19 -3.82
CA CYS A 87 -16.77 -6.28 -4.88
C CYS A 87 -15.60 -6.85 -5.71
N ILE A 88 -14.92 -7.90 -5.23
CA ILE A 88 -13.74 -8.48 -5.88
C ILE A 88 -14.12 -9.85 -6.48
N PRO A 89 -14.24 -9.96 -7.82
CA PRO A 89 -14.46 -11.23 -8.49
C PRO A 89 -13.40 -12.28 -8.15
N ASP A 90 -13.78 -13.56 -8.13
CA ASP A 90 -12.87 -14.66 -7.76
C ASP A 90 -11.61 -14.72 -8.65
N ASP A 91 -11.76 -14.46 -9.96
CA ASP A 91 -10.64 -14.44 -10.91
C ASP A 91 -9.66 -13.30 -10.64
N LEU A 92 -10.17 -12.11 -10.27
CA LEU A 92 -9.32 -11.00 -9.83
C LEU A 92 -8.65 -11.32 -8.49
N ARG A 93 -9.38 -11.92 -7.55
CA ARG A 93 -8.85 -12.32 -6.25
C ARG A 93 -7.69 -13.31 -6.38
N GLU A 94 -7.79 -14.27 -7.30
CA GLU A 94 -6.74 -15.24 -7.59
C GLU A 94 -5.50 -14.62 -8.27
N ASP A 95 -5.66 -13.49 -8.97
CA ASP A 95 -4.57 -12.77 -9.64
C ASP A 95 -3.84 -11.76 -8.72
N ILE A 96 -4.46 -11.40 -7.58
CA ILE A 96 -3.83 -10.53 -6.57
C ILE A 96 -2.80 -11.32 -5.76
N LEU A 97 -1.66 -10.67 -5.46
CA LEU A 97 -0.62 -11.26 -4.62
C LEU A 97 -1.19 -11.72 -3.26
N PRO A 98 -0.88 -12.94 -2.80
CA PRO A 98 -1.38 -13.43 -1.51
C PRO A 98 -1.07 -12.52 -0.32
N SER A 99 0.07 -11.82 -0.33
CA SER A 99 0.46 -10.85 0.70
C SER A 99 -0.51 -9.68 0.79
N LEU A 100 -1.03 -9.19 -0.33
CA LEU A 100 -1.99 -8.09 -0.38
C LEU A 100 -3.38 -8.52 0.10
N ILE A 101 -3.79 -9.76 -0.23
CA ILE A 101 -5.02 -10.34 0.32
C ILE A 101 -4.91 -10.49 1.84
N GLU A 102 -3.78 -10.98 2.34
CA GLU A 102 -3.54 -11.12 3.79
C GLU A 102 -3.53 -9.76 4.49
N GLN A 103 -2.82 -8.78 3.94
CA GLN A 103 -2.76 -7.42 4.48
C GLN A 103 -4.15 -6.74 4.53
N GLY A 104 -4.96 -6.94 3.49
CA GLY A 104 -6.31 -6.38 3.38
C GLY A 104 -7.38 -7.10 4.20
N THR A 105 -7.05 -8.23 4.83
CA THR A 105 -8.02 -9.07 5.54
C THR A 105 -7.99 -8.82 7.04
N TYR A 106 -9.16 -8.57 7.62
CA TYR A 106 -9.35 -8.44 9.07
C TYR A 106 -10.64 -9.15 9.49
N ALA A 107 -10.58 -9.94 10.56
CA ALA A 107 -11.73 -10.70 11.08
C ALA A 107 -12.46 -11.53 9.99
N ASP A 108 -11.68 -12.28 9.19
CA ASP A 108 -12.13 -13.17 8.11
C ASP A 108 -12.88 -12.47 6.95
N ARG A 109 -12.70 -11.16 6.80
CA ARG A 109 -13.30 -10.34 5.73
C ARG A 109 -12.23 -9.48 5.05
N LEU A 110 -12.36 -9.27 3.75
CA LEU A 110 -11.51 -8.37 2.96
C LEU A 110 -12.06 -6.94 3.06
N TRP A 111 -11.22 -5.99 3.47
CA TRP A 111 -11.62 -4.58 3.67
C TRP A 111 -10.91 -3.62 2.73
N ALA A 112 -9.73 -3.99 2.23
CA ALA A 112 -8.96 -3.22 1.27
C ALA A 112 -8.17 -4.15 0.35
N VAL A 113 -7.80 -3.66 -0.83
CA VAL A 113 -6.83 -4.32 -1.71
C VAL A 113 -5.74 -3.29 -2.00
N GLY A 114 -4.49 -3.65 -1.70
CA GLY A 114 -3.36 -2.77 -1.98
C GLY A 114 -3.13 -2.60 -3.48
N SER A 115 -2.98 -1.35 -3.92
CA SER A 115 -2.59 -1.01 -5.31
C SER A 115 -1.12 -1.37 -5.60
N PHE A 116 -0.33 -1.55 -4.55
CA PHE A 116 1.07 -1.95 -4.57
C PHE A 116 1.43 -2.66 -3.25
N ASP A 117 2.50 -3.44 -3.27
CA ASP A 117 3.09 -4.03 -2.06
C ASP A 117 4.47 -3.41 -1.81
N SER A 118 4.82 -3.22 -0.53
CA SER A 118 6.12 -2.68 -0.14
C SER A 118 6.99 -3.78 0.46
N GLY A 119 8.21 -3.92 -0.05
CA GLY A 119 9.18 -4.89 0.42
C GLY A 119 10.39 -4.20 1.03
N LEU A 120 10.98 -4.82 2.06
CA LEU A 120 12.28 -4.43 2.57
C LEU A 120 13.39 -5.16 1.80
N GLY A 121 14.37 -4.39 1.32
CA GLY A 121 15.58 -4.92 0.68
C GLY A 121 16.83 -4.42 1.39
N LEU A 122 17.85 -5.27 1.46
CA LEU A 122 19.20 -4.85 1.86
C LEU A 122 19.96 -4.40 0.62
N TYR A 123 20.43 -3.15 0.65
CA TYR A 123 21.27 -2.57 -0.40
C TYR A 123 22.70 -2.43 0.11
N ALA A 124 23.66 -2.92 -0.67
CA ALA A 124 25.08 -2.88 -0.34
C ALA A 124 25.94 -2.63 -1.58
N TYR A 125 27.11 -2.00 -1.39
CA TYR A 125 28.09 -1.86 -2.45
C TYR A 125 28.72 -3.22 -2.74
N ARG A 126 28.56 -3.72 -3.97
CA ARG A 126 29.17 -4.98 -4.41
C ARG A 126 30.67 -5.02 -4.12
N SER A 127 31.39 -3.93 -4.40
CA SER A 127 32.84 -3.86 -4.17
C SER A 127 33.23 -4.02 -2.71
N ALA A 128 32.44 -3.47 -1.78
CA ALA A 128 32.70 -3.59 -0.35
C ALA A 128 32.46 -5.04 0.12
N LEU A 129 31.41 -5.69 -0.39
CA LEU A 129 31.16 -7.11 -0.12
C LEU A 129 32.28 -8.00 -0.67
N GLU A 130 32.77 -7.72 -1.88
CA GLU A 130 33.89 -8.44 -2.49
C GLU A 130 35.21 -8.24 -1.73
N GLU A 131 35.47 -7.04 -1.22
CA GLU A 131 36.67 -6.70 -0.44
C GLU A 131 36.79 -7.53 0.85
N VAL A 132 35.68 -7.73 1.55
CA VAL A 132 35.64 -8.58 2.76
C VAL A 132 35.41 -10.06 2.45
N GLY A 133 35.29 -10.43 1.17
CA GLY A 133 35.03 -11.81 0.75
C GLY A 133 33.63 -12.32 1.12
N ALA A 134 32.66 -11.42 1.31
CA ALA A 134 31.29 -11.79 1.62
C ALA A 134 30.64 -12.54 0.45
N ARG A 135 29.90 -13.61 0.77
CA ARG A 135 29.02 -14.29 -0.17
C ARG A 135 27.95 -13.30 -0.65
N ILE A 136 27.66 -13.21 -1.94
CA ILE A 136 26.58 -12.37 -2.47
C ILE A 136 25.40 -13.27 -2.88
N PRO A 137 24.24 -13.21 -2.21
CA PRO A 137 23.07 -14.02 -2.56
C PRO A 137 22.58 -13.75 -3.99
N ALA A 138 22.26 -14.80 -4.74
CA ALA A 138 21.68 -14.67 -6.07
C ALA A 138 20.13 -14.61 -6.06
N SER A 139 19.51 -15.04 -4.97
CA SER A 139 18.05 -15.08 -4.78
C SER A 139 17.65 -14.96 -3.30
N PRO A 140 16.37 -14.71 -2.99
CA PRO A 140 15.86 -14.75 -1.61
C PRO A 140 16.09 -16.09 -0.90
N ASP A 141 16.03 -17.21 -1.63
CA ASP A 141 16.27 -18.56 -1.05
C ASP A 141 17.73 -18.74 -0.58
N GLU A 142 18.64 -17.93 -1.11
CA GLU A 142 20.06 -17.90 -0.72
C GLU A 142 20.38 -16.72 0.22
N ALA A 143 19.37 -16.06 0.80
CA ALA A 143 19.57 -14.94 1.70
C ALA A 143 20.57 -15.26 2.82
N TRP A 144 21.27 -14.23 3.30
CA TRP A 144 22.14 -14.38 4.46
C TRP A 144 21.33 -14.78 5.68
N THR A 145 21.89 -15.66 6.51
CA THR A 145 21.36 -15.83 7.86
C THR A 145 21.62 -14.57 8.69
N ALA A 146 20.96 -14.45 9.84
CA ALA A 146 21.22 -13.36 10.77
C ALA A 146 22.70 -13.34 11.20
N GLU A 147 23.27 -14.51 11.48
CA GLU A 147 24.68 -14.67 11.87
C GLU A 147 25.64 -14.30 10.74
N GLU A 148 25.36 -14.74 9.50
CA GLU A 148 26.17 -14.36 8.33
C GLU A 148 26.12 -12.84 8.11
N THR A 149 24.92 -12.25 8.21
CA THR A 149 24.74 -10.80 8.06
C THR A 149 25.53 -10.06 9.12
N GLU A 150 25.47 -10.49 10.38
CA GLU A 150 26.22 -9.86 11.47
C GLU A 150 27.73 -9.95 11.25
N GLN A 151 28.23 -11.10 10.80
CA GLN A 151 29.65 -11.27 10.51
C GLN A 151 30.10 -10.35 9.36
N ILE A 152 29.33 -10.29 8.28
CA ILE A 152 29.63 -9.41 7.13
C ILE A 152 29.68 -7.94 7.58
N LEU A 153 28.75 -7.51 8.43
CA LEU A 153 28.75 -6.14 8.96
C LEU A 153 29.98 -5.84 9.82
N ARG A 154 30.47 -6.82 10.61
CA ARG A 154 31.71 -6.70 11.38
C ARG A 154 32.93 -6.60 10.47
N ASP A 155 33.02 -7.47 9.46
CA ASP A 155 34.14 -7.48 8.53
C ASP A 155 34.21 -6.16 7.73
N LEU A 156 33.04 -5.63 7.31
CA LEU A 156 32.95 -4.33 6.66
C LEU A 156 33.40 -3.20 7.59
N GLN A 157 32.97 -3.21 8.85
CA GLN A 157 33.39 -2.22 9.85
C GLN A 157 34.92 -2.23 10.07
N ASP A 158 35.53 -3.42 10.09
CA ASP A 158 36.97 -3.58 10.28
C ASP A 158 37.77 -3.15 9.03
N ALA A 159 37.16 -3.21 7.84
CA ALA A 159 37.77 -2.81 6.57
C ALA A 159 37.78 -1.28 6.34
N GLY A 160 36.84 -0.52 6.93
CA GLY A 160 36.81 0.95 6.94
C GLY A 160 35.61 1.55 6.23
#